data_AF-A0A285Q2K8-F1
#
_entry.id   AF-A0A285Q2K8-F1
#
_cell.length_a   1.000
_cell.length_b   1.000
_cell.length_c   1.000
_cell.angle_alpha   90.00
_cell.angle_beta   90.00
_cell.angle_gamma   90.00
#
_symmetry.space_group_name_H-M   'P 1'
#
loop_
_entity.id
_entity.type
_entity.pdbx_description
1 polymer ?
#
loop_
_entity_poly.entity_id
_entity_poly.type
_entity_poly.pdbx_seq_one_letter_code
_entity_poly.pdbx_strand_id
1 'polypeptide(L)'
;MQDLEIYIRDLEAGAVCRWLESHVEQLALDDSDVSSVTKGTGYYGDDRLKITLYPQAFGKRFTSLIIEGERLPWSSDLDCARSAWQVMDTEIRCSPGEWKEGERAEEEKWWRLDSRGEQLAVWN
;
A
#
# COMPACT_ATOMS: atom_id res chain seq x y z
N MET A 1 13.26 6.05 10.76
CA MET A 1 11.85 5.68 10.52
C MET A 1 11.40 6.19 9.16
N GLN A 2 10.92 5.27 8.33
CA GLN A 2 10.39 5.46 6.98
C GLN A 2 9.02 4.79 6.91
N ASP A 3 8.21 5.21 5.95
CA ASP A 3 6.91 4.61 5.65
C ASP A 3 6.74 4.37 4.15
N LEU A 4 5.89 3.40 3.85
CA LEU A 4 5.37 3.12 2.52
C LEU A 4 3.86 3.20 2.57
N GLU A 5 3.25 3.87 1.61
CA GLU A 5 1.79 3.96 1.48
C GLU A 5 1.31 3.57 0.07
N ILE A 6 0.42 2.57 0.02
CA ILE A 6 -0.27 2.18 -1.22
C ILE A 6 -1.78 2.11 -0.99
N TYR A 7 -2.55 2.35 -2.04
CA TYR A 7 -4.00 2.31 -2.04
C TYR A 7 -4.46 1.15 -2.91
N ILE A 8 -5.10 0.16 -2.28
CA ILE A 8 -5.52 -1.08 -2.93
C ILE A 8 -7.02 -1.00 -3.19
N ARG A 9 -7.44 -1.08 -4.46
CA ARG A 9 -8.85 -1.07 -4.82
C ARG A 9 -9.51 -2.41 -4.49
N ASP A 10 -10.71 -2.33 -3.92
CA ASP A 10 -11.62 -3.45 -3.62
C ASP A 10 -10.87 -4.61 -2.95
N LEU A 11 -10.11 -4.30 -1.90
CA LEU A 11 -9.24 -5.25 -1.21
C LEU A 11 -10.01 -6.52 -0.83
N GLU A 12 -9.53 -7.66 -1.32
CA GLU A 12 -10.05 -8.98 -0.94
C GLU A 12 -9.53 -9.36 0.46
N ALA A 13 -10.40 -9.97 1.27
CA ALA A 13 -10.01 -10.50 2.58
C ALA A 13 -8.85 -11.50 2.46
N GLY A 14 -7.85 -11.35 3.33
CA GLY A 14 -6.65 -12.18 3.34
C GLY A 14 -5.59 -11.82 2.28
N ALA A 15 -5.88 -10.93 1.33
CA ALA A 15 -4.95 -10.67 0.23
C ALA A 15 -3.65 -10.01 0.69
N VAL A 16 -3.71 -9.10 1.67
CA VAL A 16 -2.51 -8.44 2.21
C VAL A 16 -1.67 -9.43 2.99
N CYS A 17 -2.29 -10.28 3.82
CA CYS A 17 -1.55 -11.33 4.52
C CYS A 17 -0.82 -12.27 3.54
N ARG A 18 -1.55 -12.84 2.57
CA ARG A 18 -0.96 -13.77 1.58
C ARG A 18 0.22 -13.16 0.82
N TRP A 19 0.13 -11.88 0.47
CA TRP A 19 1.23 -11.19 -0.20
C TRP A 19 2.42 -10.92 0.73
N LEU A 20 2.17 -10.36 1.93
CA LEU A 20 3.23 -9.98 2.87
C LEU A 20 3.98 -11.18 3.45
N GLU A 21 3.34 -12.35 3.60
CA GLU A 21 4.00 -13.58 4.08
C GLU A 21 5.26 -13.96 3.30
N SER A 22 5.36 -13.55 2.03
CA SER A 22 6.55 -13.79 1.19
C SER A 22 7.64 -12.71 1.29
N HIS A 23 7.38 -11.61 2.00
CA HIS A 23 8.25 -10.43 2.06
C HIS A 23 8.72 -10.08 3.47
N VAL A 24 7.97 -10.50 4.50
CA VAL A 24 8.27 -10.18 5.90
C VAL A 24 8.21 -11.43 6.77
N GLU A 25 8.98 -11.43 7.85
CA GLU A 25 9.04 -12.49 8.84
C GLU A 25 8.05 -12.22 9.98
N GLN A 26 7.59 -13.29 10.64
CA GLN A 26 6.73 -13.23 11.83
C GLN A 26 5.52 -12.29 11.64
N LEU A 27 4.88 -12.35 10.48
CA LEU A 27 3.70 -11.56 10.18
C LEU A 27 2.58 -11.88 11.17
N ALA A 28 2.10 -10.86 11.85
CA ALA A 28 0.94 -10.86 12.73
C ALA A 28 -0.02 -9.78 12.24
N LEU A 29 -0.89 -10.14 11.31
CA LEU A 29 -1.91 -9.29 10.71
C LEU A 29 -3.16 -10.16 10.50
N ASP A 30 -4.35 -9.58 10.70
CA ASP A 30 -5.63 -10.25 10.43
C ASP A 30 -6.49 -9.35 9.53
N ASP A 31 -6.35 -9.54 8.21
CA ASP A 31 -7.15 -8.86 7.19
C ASP A 31 -8.31 -9.74 6.69
N SER A 32 -8.84 -10.64 7.55
CA SER A 32 -10.05 -11.41 7.24
C SER A 32 -11.32 -10.56 7.20
N ASP A 33 -11.34 -9.44 7.93
CA ASP A 33 -12.34 -8.38 7.84
C ASP A 33 -11.66 -7.06 7.40
N VAL A 34 -11.96 -6.65 6.17
CA VAL A 34 -11.42 -5.43 5.54
C VAL A 34 -12.36 -4.22 5.70
N SER A 35 -13.41 -4.32 6.52
CA SER A 35 -14.39 -3.24 6.72
C SER A 35 -14.00 -2.25 7.82
N SER A 36 -13.05 -2.61 8.68
CA SER A 36 -12.57 -1.81 9.81
C SER A 36 -11.05 -1.62 9.77
N VAL A 37 -10.54 -0.71 10.61
CA VAL A 37 -9.09 -0.46 10.69
C VAL A 37 -8.40 -1.66 11.31
N THR A 38 -7.52 -2.29 10.54
CA THR A 38 -6.72 -3.43 10.99
C THR A 38 -5.29 -3.00 11.23
N LYS A 39 -4.70 -3.45 12.34
CA LYS A 39 -3.30 -3.22 12.68
C LYS A 39 -2.59 -4.56 12.83
N GLY A 40 -1.37 -4.61 12.35
CA GLY A 40 -0.51 -5.76 12.46
C GLY A 40 0.95 -5.36 12.58
N THR A 41 1.80 -6.36 12.71
CA THR A 41 3.24 -6.20 12.73
C THR A 41 3.91 -7.31 11.95
N GLY A 42 5.13 -7.07 11.50
CA GLY A 42 6.01 -8.08 10.93
C GLY A 42 7.45 -7.68 11.17
N TYR A 43 8.39 -8.40 10.56
CA TYR A 43 9.81 -8.13 10.66
C TYR A 43 10.46 -8.15 9.28
N TYR A 44 11.42 -7.27 9.08
CA TYR A 44 12.32 -7.31 7.92
C TYR A 44 13.75 -7.38 8.43
N GLY A 45 14.32 -8.60 8.41
CA GLY A 45 15.49 -8.92 9.22
C GLY A 45 15.20 -8.66 10.71
N ASP A 46 16.06 -7.89 11.37
CA ASP A 46 15.90 -7.55 12.79
C ASP A 46 14.96 -6.36 13.06
N ASP A 47 14.47 -5.66 12.02
CA ASP A 47 13.63 -4.47 12.20
C ASP A 47 12.15 -4.83 12.26
N ARG A 48 11.49 -4.34 13.30
CA ARG A 48 10.04 -4.48 13.44
C ARG A 48 9.32 -3.50 12.53
N LEU A 49 8.34 -4.03 11.81
CA LEU A 49 7.41 -3.28 10.98
C LEU A 49 6.07 -3.08 11.71
N LYS A 50 5.48 -1.90 11.56
CA LYS A 50 4.07 -1.66 11.84
C LYS A 50 3.31 -1.68 10.53
N ILE A 51 2.17 -2.33 10.51
CA ILE A 51 1.34 -2.49 9.32
C ILE A 51 -0.06 -2.02 9.68
N THR A 52 -0.64 -1.09 8.93
CA THR A 52 -2.01 -0.63 9.16
C THR A 52 -2.80 -0.60 7.87
N LEU A 53 -4.02 -1.13 7.92
CA LEU A 53 -5.01 -1.06 6.86
C LEU A 53 -6.11 -0.08 7.26
N TYR A 54 -6.28 0.99 6.49
CA TYR A 54 -7.37 1.95 6.63
C TYR A 54 -8.36 1.76 5.49
N PRO A 55 -9.51 1.13 5.74
CA PRO A 55 -10.52 0.92 4.70
C PRO A 55 -11.25 2.20 4.36
N GLN A 56 -12.03 2.14 3.29
CA GLN A 56 -12.90 3.22 2.83
C GLN A 56 -12.18 4.52 2.41
N ALA A 57 -10.91 4.43 2.03
CA ALA A 57 -10.21 5.52 1.38
C ALA A 57 -10.84 5.83 0.01
N PHE A 58 -10.72 7.09 -0.41
CA PHE A 58 -11.12 7.62 -1.73
C PHE A 58 -12.39 7.00 -2.34
N GLY A 59 -13.56 7.51 -1.95
CA GLY A 59 -14.84 7.03 -2.50
C GLY A 59 -15.24 5.63 -2.02
N LYS A 60 -14.65 5.18 -0.91
CA LYS A 60 -14.95 3.92 -0.19
C LYS A 60 -14.53 2.63 -0.89
N ARG A 61 -13.83 2.71 -2.02
CA ARG A 61 -13.37 1.53 -2.78
C ARG A 61 -11.91 1.20 -2.55
N PHE A 62 -11.17 2.03 -1.85
CA PHE A 62 -9.76 1.78 -1.59
C PHE A 62 -9.52 1.48 -0.11
N THR A 63 -8.50 0.66 0.13
CA THR A 63 -7.89 0.51 1.44
C THR A 63 -6.48 1.10 1.35
N SER A 64 -6.16 2.07 2.22
CA SER A 64 -4.78 2.53 2.40
C SER A 64 -4.05 1.50 3.25
N LEU A 65 -2.94 1.00 2.73
CA LEU A 65 -1.98 0.19 3.45
C LEU A 65 -0.77 1.05 3.75
N ILE A 66 -0.46 1.21 5.03
CA ILE A 66 0.75 1.87 5.51
C ILE A 66 1.66 0.83 6.18
N ILE A 67 2.94 0.78 5.77
CA ILE A 67 3.98 -0.05 6.38
C ILE A 67 5.09 0.87 6.89
N GLU A 68 5.35 0.85 8.20
CA GLU A 68 6.33 1.73 8.84
C GLU A 68 7.45 0.91 9.50
N GLY A 69 8.70 1.38 9.38
CA GLY A 69 9.87 0.70 9.95
C GLY A 69 11.15 1.51 9.82
N GLU A 70 12.25 1.02 10.40
CA GLU A 70 13.58 1.61 10.17
C GLU A 70 14.14 1.22 8.79
N ARG A 71 13.94 -0.04 8.41
CA ARG A 71 14.18 -0.57 7.07
C ARG A 71 12.90 -1.22 6.54
N LEU A 72 12.69 -1.11 5.23
CA LEU A 72 11.51 -1.64 4.55
C LEU A 72 11.95 -2.57 3.40
N PRO A 73 11.12 -3.56 3.00
CA PRO A 73 11.46 -4.47 1.89
C PRO A 73 11.56 -3.77 0.53
N TRP A 74 10.96 -2.58 0.40
CA TRP A 74 10.92 -1.79 -0.82
C TRP A 74 11.52 -0.39 -0.60
N SER A 75 12.13 0.15 -1.65
CA SER A 75 12.77 1.47 -1.66
C SER A 75 11.82 2.64 -1.85
N SER A 76 10.61 2.39 -2.35
CA SER A 76 9.62 3.43 -2.66
C SER A 76 8.21 2.87 -2.66
N ASP A 77 7.21 3.75 -2.51
CA ASP A 77 5.79 3.38 -2.62
C ASP A 77 5.49 2.66 -3.93
N LEU A 78 6.15 3.08 -5.02
CA LEU A 78 5.98 2.49 -6.34
C LEU A 78 6.51 1.06 -6.40
N ASP A 79 7.67 0.78 -5.79
CA ASP A 79 8.21 -0.57 -5.73
C ASP A 79 7.33 -1.50 -4.87
N CYS A 80 6.77 -0.97 -3.78
CA CYS A 80 5.77 -1.66 -2.96
C CYS A 80 4.49 -1.94 -3.76
N ALA A 81 3.97 -0.92 -4.46
CA ALA A 81 2.77 -1.03 -5.29
C ALA A 81 2.93 -2.05 -6.41
N ARG A 82 4.09 -2.08 -7.09
CA ARG A 82 4.42 -3.09 -8.11
C ARG A 82 4.39 -4.51 -7.55
N SER A 83 5.02 -4.72 -6.39
CA SER A 83 5.04 -6.03 -5.73
C SER A 83 3.63 -6.50 -5.36
N ALA A 84 2.83 -5.63 -4.75
CA ALA A 84 1.45 -5.94 -4.40
C ALA A 84 0.60 -6.22 -5.66
N TRP A 85 0.75 -5.42 -6.71
CA TRP A 85 -0.02 -5.53 -7.95
C TRP A 85 0.23 -6.86 -8.65
N GLN A 86 1.48 -7.33 -8.66
CA GLN A 86 1.85 -8.63 -9.23
C GLN A 86 1.16 -9.82 -8.56
N VAL A 87 0.74 -9.70 -7.30
CA VAL A 87 0.08 -10.78 -6.55
C VAL A 87 -1.44 -10.60 -6.52
N MET A 88 -1.93 -9.38 -6.38
CA MET A 88 -3.36 -9.10 -6.16
C MET A 88 -4.15 -8.87 -7.45
N ASP A 89 -3.50 -8.50 -8.56
CA ASP A 89 -4.12 -8.21 -9.87
C ASP A 89 -5.34 -7.24 -9.79
N THR A 90 -5.31 -6.32 -8.81
CA THR A 90 -6.29 -5.24 -8.65
C THR A 90 -5.65 -3.89 -8.93
N GLU A 91 -6.45 -2.83 -9.06
CA GLU A 91 -5.89 -1.50 -9.21
C GLU A 91 -5.19 -1.08 -7.91
N ILE A 92 -3.91 -0.75 -8.01
CA ILE A 92 -3.10 -0.20 -6.92
C ILE A 92 -2.65 1.20 -7.31
N ARG A 93 -2.75 2.14 -6.36
CA ARG A 93 -2.25 3.50 -6.53
C ARG A 93 -1.26 3.87 -5.44
N CYS A 94 -0.35 4.76 -5.73
CA CYS A 94 0.52 5.36 -4.73
C CYS A 94 0.97 6.77 -5.15
N SER A 95 1.52 7.52 -4.19
CA SER A 95 2.09 8.84 -4.46
C SER A 95 3.33 8.69 -5.36
N PRO A 96 3.62 9.65 -6.26
CA PRO A 96 4.87 9.71 -7.01
C PRO A 96 6.08 10.16 -6.18
N GLY A 97 5.89 10.55 -4.92
CA GLY A 97 6.95 10.96 -4.00
C GLY A 97 6.51 12.05 -3.02
N GLU A 98 7.49 12.72 -2.39
CA GLU A 98 7.21 13.80 -1.43
C GLU A 98 6.46 14.95 -2.12
N TRP A 99 5.27 15.25 -1.58
CA TRP A 99 4.48 16.40 -1.94
C TRP A 99 5.32 17.68 -1.80
N LYS A 100 5.46 18.44 -2.88
CA LYS A 100 6.18 19.72 -2.86
C LYS A 100 5.21 20.85 -2.57
N GLU A 101 5.47 21.59 -1.50
CA GLU A 101 4.73 22.80 -1.14
C GLU A 101 4.73 23.78 -2.32
N GLY A 102 3.56 23.95 -2.96
CA GLY A 102 3.37 24.84 -4.13
C GLY A 102 2.77 24.19 -5.37
N GLU A 103 2.67 22.85 -5.43
CA GLU A 103 1.89 22.18 -6.49
C GLU A 103 0.39 22.33 -6.20
N ARG A 104 -0.39 22.75 -7.21
CA ARG A 104 -1.85 22.86 -7.09
C ARG A 104 -2.43 21.44 -6.96
N ALA A 105 -3.29 21.21 -5.97
CA ALA A 105 -3.97 19.94 -5.73
C ALA A 105 -4.71 19.37 -6.96
N GLU A 106 -5.04 20.24 -7.92
CA GLU A 106 -5.69 19.91 -9.20
C GLU A 106 -4.81 19.06 -10.14
N GLU A 107 -3.50 19.00 -9.89
CA GLU A 107 -2.52 18.26 -10.69
C GLU A 107 -1.83 17.15 -9.89
N GLU A 108 -2.40 16.73 -8.75
CA GLU A 108 -1.87 15.60 -7.97
C GLU A 108 -1.97 14.31 -8.79
N LYS A 109 -0.86 13.98 -9.43
CA LYS A 109 -0.69 12.73 -10.18
C LYS A 109 -0.39 11.62 -9.21
N TRP A 110 -0.99 10.47 -9.47
CA TRP A 110 -0.79 9.23 -8.74
C TRP A 110 -0.21 8.21 -9.70
N TRP A 111 0.70 7.37 -9.21
CA TRP A 111 0.94 6.13 -9.91
C TRP A 111 -0.32 5.28 -9.84
N ARG A 112 -0.74 4.74 -10.99
CA ARG A 112 -1.84 3.80 -11.12
C ARG A 112 -1.30 2.57 -11.82
N LEU A 113 -1.42 1.43 -11.15
CA LEU A 113 -1.08 0.11 -11.64
C LEU A 113 -2.37 -0.68 -11.76
N ASP A 114 -2.70 -1.11 -12.97
CA ASP A 114 -3.84 -2.00 -13.24
C ASP A 114 -3.57 -2.83 -14.50
N SER A 115 -4.58 -3.55 -15.00
CA SER A 115 -4.50 -4.35 -16.24
C SER A 115 -3.98 -3.61 -17.50
N ARG A 116 -3.95 -2.27 -17.50
CA ARG A 116 -3.38 -1.44 -18.60
C ARG A 116 -1.89 -1.12 -18.39
N GLY A 117 -1.31 -1.56 -17.28
CA GLY A 117 0.07 -1.32 -16.89
C GLY A 117 0.22 -0.21 -15.84
N GLU A 118 1.43 0.33 -15.77
CA GLU A 118 1.83 1.39 -14.84
C GLU A 118 1.82 2.75 -15.54
N GLN A 119 1.07 3.71 -15.00
CA GLN A 119 0.95 5.06 -15.57
C GLN A 119 0.71 6.13 -14.49
N LEU A 120 1.14 7.35 -14.76
CA LEU A 120 0.74 8.51 -13.96
C LEU A 120 -0.67 8.96 -14.38
N ALA A 121 -1.57 9.07 -13.41
CA ALA A 121 -2.95 9.49 -13.62
C ALA A 121 -3.40 10.51 -12.57
N VAL A 122 -4.25 11.45 -12.96
CA VAL A 122 -4.98 12.27 -11.98
C VAL A 122 -6.00 11.38 -11.29
N TRP A 123 -6.22 11.60 -9.99
CA TRP A 123 -7.22 10.85 -9.24
C TRP A 123 -8.63 11.06 -9.83
N ASN A 124 -9.15 10.06 -10.54
CA ASN A 124 -10.51 9.99 -11.05
C ASN A 124 -11.18 8.66 -10.71
#